data_AF-A0ABD1DJJ7-F1
#
_entry.id   AF-A0ABD1DJJ7-F1
#
_cell.length_a   1.000
_cell.length_b   1.000
_cell.length_c   1.000
_cell.angle_alpha   90.00
_cell.angle_beta   90.00
_cell.angle_gamma   90.00
#
_symmetry.space_group_name_H-M   'P 1'
#
loop_
_entity.id
_entity.type
_entity.pdbx_description
1 polymer ?
#
loop_
_entity_poly.entity_id
_entity_poly.type
_entity_poly.pdbx_seq_one_letter_code
_entity_poly.pdbx_strand_id
1 'polypeptide(L)'
;MANQTAKPDLDIVSRVPSKVWEQIFGHVSVLQLLKFRLICRSWRSIVDGCPALMKRILLKFPEGFVLDREYKPEYLVPARNLSLEKVRISTVDSCCLNC
;
A
#
# COMPACT_ATOMS: atom_id res chain seq x y z
N MET A 1 -41.82 15.41 -13.29
CA MET A 1 -40.58 16.22 -13.43
C MET A 1 -39.46 15.46 -12.74
N ALA A 2 -38.60 14.77 -13.50
CA ALA A 2 -37.51 13.96 -12.94
C ALA A 2 -36.24 14.82 -12.84
N ASN A 3 -35.74 15.04 -11.61
CA ASN A 3 -34.49 15.75 -11.38
C ASN A 3 -33.31 14.87 -11.79
N GLN A 4 -32.58 15.30 -12.82
CA GLN A 4 -31.27 14.75 -13.16
C GLN A 4 -30.26 15.23 -12.12
N THR A 5 -29.87 14.36 -11.20
CA THR A 5 -28.69 14.58 -10.35
C THR A 5 -27.45 14.40 -11.22
N ALA A 6 -26.79 15.51 -11.54
CA ALA A 6 -25.50 15.50 -12.22
C ALA A 6 -24.52 14.64 -11.40
N LYS A 7 -24.04 13.55 -11.99
CA LYS A 7 -23.02 12.69 -11.39
C LYS A 7 -21.74 13.54 -11.25
N PRO A 8 -21.24 13.78 -10.03
CA PRO A 8 -20.02 14.56 -9.87
C PRO A 8 -18.89 13.86 -10.63
N ASP A 9 -18.27 14.63 -11.52
CA ASP A 9 -17.14 14.24 -12.35
C ASP A 9 -15.92 14.01 -11.44
N LEU A 10 -15.86 12.81 -10.86
CA LEU A 10 -14.97 12.48 -9.73
C LEU A 10 -13.57 12.07 -10.16
N ASP A 11 -13.18 12.22 -11.42
CA ASP A 11 -11.87 11.78 -11.88
C ASP A 11 -10.81 12.90 -11.86
N ILE A 12 -10.76 13.63 -10.74
CA ILE A 12 -9.69 14.60 -10.47
C ILE A 12 -8.32 13.90 -10.49
N VAL A 13 -8.30 12.64 -10.08
CA VAL A 13 -7.07 11.84 -9.98
C VAL A 13 -6.43 11.61 -11.34
N SER A 14 -7.20 11.35 -12.40
CA SER A 14 -6.63 11.20 -13.75
C SER A 14 -6.21 12.51 -14.39
N ARG A 15 -6.85 13.63 -14.00
CA ARG A 15 -6.55 14.97 -14.55
C ARG A 15 -5.26 15.56 -14.00
N VAL A 16 -4.89 15.21 -12.77
CA VAL A 16 -3.69 15.72 -12.11
C VAL A 16 -2.51 14.78 -12.41
N PRO A 17 -1.38 15.28 -12.94
CA PRO A 17 -0.21 14.46 -13.23
C PRO A 17 0.30 13.72 -11.99
N SER A 18 0.75 12.47 -12.17
CA SER A 18 1.27 11.63 -11.08
C SER A 18 2.36 12.33 -10.26
N LYS A 19 3.21 13.15 -10.90
CA LYS A 19 4.28 13.90 -10.22
C LYS A 19 3.77 14.85 -9.14
N VAL A 20 2.62 15.48 -9.36
CA VAL A 20 2.00 16.39 -8.39
C VAL A 20 1.48 15.59 -7.20
N TRP A 21 0.83 14.45 -7.45
CA TRP A 21 0.40 13.54 -6.39
C TRP A 21 1.57 12.99 -5.60
N GLU A 22 2.68 12.61 -6.25
CA GLU A 22 3.91 12.18 -5.57
C GLU A 22 4.43 13.25 -4.61
N GLN A 23 4.43 14.53 -5.03
CA GLN A 23 4.83 15.64 -4.17
C GLN A 23 3.89 15.78 -2.98
N ILE A 24 2.57 15.75 -3.20
CA ILE A 24 1.57 15.81 -2.10
C ILE A 24 1.80 14.65 -1.12
N PHE A 25 1.91 13.43 -1.63
CA PHE A 25 2.16 12.23 -0.82
C PHE A 25 3.53 12.26 -0.13
N GLY A 26 4.49 13.02 -0.66
CA GLY A 26 5.77 13.29 -0.02
C GLY A 26 5.64 14.00 1.33
N HIS A 27 4.58 14.79 1.52
CA HIS A 27 4.37 15.59 2.74
C HIS A 27 3.53 14.90 3.82
N VAL A 28 2.90 13.75 3.51
CA VAL A 28 2.09 13.02 4.50
C VAL A 28 2.91 12.00 5.28
N SER A 29 2.42 11.59 6.45
CA SER A 29 3.03 10.53 7.25
C SER A 29 2.97 9.16 6.55
N VAL A 30 3.84 8.23 6.95
CA VAL A 30 3.86 6.86 6.39
C VAL A 30 2.51 6.17 6.59
N LEU A 31 1.89 6.31 7.77
CA LEU A 31 0.57 5.71 8.03
C LEU A 31 -0.53 6.28 7.12
N GLN A 32 -0.50 7.59 6.84
CA GLN A 32 -1.43 8.19 5.88
C GLN A 32 -1.16 7.71 4.45
N LEU A 33 0.10 7.56 4.08
CA LEU A 33 0.50 7.00 2.78
C LEU A 33 -0.04 5.58 2.59
N LEU A 34 -0.02 4.75 3.65
CA LEU A 34 -0.63 3.42 3.65
C LEU A 34 -2.15 3.48 3.43
N LYS A 35 -2.84 4.41 4.11
CA LYS A 35 -4.28 4.62 3.92
C LYS A 35 -4.61 5.08 2.50
N PHE A 36 -3.83 6.00 1.95
CA PHE A 36 -3.99 6.50 0.58
C PHE A 36 -3.89 5.38 -0.47
N ARG A 37 -3.00 4.43 -0.24
CA ARG A 37 -2.81 3.23 -1.05
C ARG A 37 -4.02 2.29 -1.08
N LEU A 38 -4.94 2.43 -0.12
CA LEU A 38 -6.20 1.68 -0.04
C LEU A 38 -7.40 2.39 -0.68
N ILE A 39 -7.30 3.68 -1.00
CA ILE A 39 -8.44 4.47 -1.49
C ILE A 39 -8.90 4.03 -2.88
N CYS A 40 -7.99 4.02 -3.86
CA CYS A 40 -8.31 3.59 -5.22
C CYS A 40 -7.07 3.02 -5.95
N ARG A 41 -7.31 2.39 -7.10
CA ARG A 41 -6.23 1.78 -7.92
C ARG A 41 -5.22 2.82 -8.41
N SER A 42 -5.69 4.01 -8.78
CA SER A 42 -4.81 5.09 -9.26
C SER A 42 -3.86 5.58 -8.18
N TRP A 43 -4.36 5.80 -6.95
CA TRP A 43 -3.53 6.22 -5.82
C TRP A 43 -2.53 5.14 -5.45
N ARG A 44 -2.97 3.88 -5.43
CA ARG A 44 -2.09 2.74 -5.25
C ARG A 44 -0.97 2.71 -6.30
N SER A 45 -1.30 2.90 -7.57
CA SER A 45 -0.31 2.91 -8.66
C SER A 45 0.70 4.04 -8.52
N ILE A 46 0.28 5.22 -8.05
CA ILE A 46 1.18 6.36 -7.82
C ILE A 46 2.15 6.05 -6.67
N VAL A 47 1.63 5.52 -5.56
CA VAL A 47 2.46 5.16 -4.39
C VAL A 47 3.44 4.04 -4.75
N ASP A 48 2.94 2.95 -5.34
CA ASP A 48 3.74 1.78 -5.71
C ASP A 48 4.75 2.08 -6.82
N GLY A 49 4.42 3.00 -7.71
CA GLY A 49 5.26 3.42 -8.84
C GLY A 49 6.34 4.43 -8.48
N CYS A 50 6.30 5.05 -7.29
CA CYS A 50 7.27 6.07 -6.88
C CYS A 50 8.30 5.50 -5.88
N PRO A 51 9.57 5.28 -6.28
CA PRO A 51 10.59 4.71 -5.40
C PRO A 51 10.86 5.54 -4.15
N ALA A 52 10.76 6.87 -4.25
CA ALA A 52 10.98 7.78 -3.12
C ALA A 52 9.91 7.62 -2.03
N LEU A 53 8.64 7.40 -2.41
CA LEU A 53 7.55 7.12 -1.48
C LEU A 53 7.70 5.72 -0.88
N MET A 54 7.98 4.72 -1.71
CA MET A 54 8.16 3.33 -1.25
C MET A 54 9.35 3.18 -0.30
N LYS A 55 10.44 3.93 -0.48
CA LYS A 55 11.60 3.91 0.44
C LYS A 55 11.25 4.35 1.86
N ARG A 56 10.18 5.13 2.04
CA ARG A 56 9.69 5.55 3.36
C ARG A 56 8.87 4.47 4.06
N ILE A 57 8.34 3.51 3.32
CA ILE A 57 7.57 2.38 3.86
C ILE A 57 8.56 1.31 4.31
N LEU A 58 9.03 1.43 5.56
CA LEU A 58 9.88 0.44 6.20
C LEU A 58 9.03 -0.43 7.12
N LEU A 59 8.88 -1.71 6.78
CA LEU A 59 8.32 -2.70 7.69
C LEU A 59 9.43 -3.15 8.65
N LYS A 60 9.20 -2.94 9.96
CA LYS A 60 10.04 -3.51 11.03
C LYS A 60 9.20 -4.49 11.83
N PHE A 61 9.73 -5.68 12.02
CA PHE A 61 9.17 -6.64 12.96
C PHE A 61 9.91 -6.52 14.30
N PRO A 62 9.20 -6.55 15.43
CA PRO A 62 9.85 -6.63 16.74
C PRO A 62 10.73 -7.87 16.87
N GLU A 63 11.72 -7.82 17.75
CA GLU A 63 12.51 -9.00 18.07
C GLU A 63 11.64 -10.09 18.70
N GLY A 64 11.81 -11.34 18.26
CA GLY A 64 11.00 -12.47 18.70
C GLY A 64 9.59 -12.53 18.07
N PHE A 65 9.30 -11.67 17.09
CA PHE A 65 8.04 -11.74 16.36
C PHE A 65 7.95 -13.05 15.56
N VAL A 66 6.81 -13.74 15.72
CA VAL A 66 6.51 -14.98 14.99
C VAL A 66 5.53 -14.63 13.88
N LEU A 67 5.95 -14.83 12.62
CA LEU A 67 5.01 -14.88 11.50
C LEU A 67 4.50 -16.32 11.37
N ASP A 68 3.25 -16.52 11.76
CA ASP A 68 2.51 -17.77 11.59
C ASP A 68 1.21 -17.54 10.79
N ARG A 69 0.36 -18.57 10.75
CA ARG A 69 -0.92 -18.54 10.01
C ARG A 69 -1.96 -17.59 10.63
N GLU A 70 -1.78 -17.17 11.87
CA GLU A 70 -2.69 -16.26 12.55
C GLU A 70 -2.32 -14.80 12.31
N TYR A 71 -1.12 -14.52 11.80
CA TYR A 71 -0.69 -13.18 11.44
C TYR A 71 -1.53 -12.58 10.31
N LYS A 72 -2.37 -11.60 10.65
CA LYS A 72 -3.23 -10.85 9.71
C LYS A 72 -2.89 -9.35 9.77
N PRO A 73 -1.92 -8.87 8.98
CA PRO A 73 -1.58 -7.45 8.97
C PRO A 73 -2.74 -6.62 8.44
N GLU A 74 -3.03 -5.49 9.09
CA GLU A 74 -4.05 -4.53 8.64
C GLU A 74 -3.71 -3.92 7.27
N TYR A 75 -2.41 -3.81 6.96
CA TYR A 75 -1.91 -3.24 5.71
C TYR A 75 -0.87 -4.15 5.08
N LEU A 76 -1.23 -4.83 3.99
CA LEU A 76 -0.28 -5.55 3.15
C LEU A 76 0.41 -4.57 2.19
N VAL A 77 1.65 -4.22 2.48
CA VAL A 77 2.51 -3.48 1.55
C VAL A 77 3.40 -4.44 0.77
N PRO A 78 3.53 -4.27 -0.56
CA PRO A 78 4.62 -4.82 -1.33
C PRO A 78 5.92 -4.23 -0.79
N ALA A 79 6.51 -4.92 0.15
CA ALA A 79 7.81 -4.56 0.67
C ALA A 79 8.86 -5.13 -0.28
N ARG A 80 9.39 -4.29 -1.19
CA ARG A 80 10.58 -4.66 -1.97
C ARG A 80 11.84 -4.77 -1.10
N ASN A 81 11.82 -4.17 0.09
CA ASN A 81 12.95 -4.08 1.02
C ASN A 81 12.55 -4.54 2.42
N LEU A 82 11.99 -5.75 2.54
CA LEU A 82 11.68 -6.35 3.83
C LEU A 82 12.99 -6.80 4.50
N SER A 83 13.34 -6.23 5.65
CA SER A 83 14.39 -6.81 6.51
C SER A 83 13.73 -7.71 7.55
N LEU A 84 14.10 -8.98 7.52
CA LEU A 84 13.69 -9.99 8.48
C LEU A 84 14.86 -10.28 9.42
N GLU A 85 15.24 -9.29 10.22
CA GLU A 85 16.24 -9.49 11.27
C GLU A 85 15.55 -10.13 12.49
N LYS A 86 16.00 -11.32 12.88
CA LYS A 86 15.54 -12.06 14.07
C LYS A 86 14.06 -12.46 14.07
N VAL A 87 13.48 -12.67 12.89
CA VAL A 87 12.10 -13.16 12.74
C VAL A 87 12.10 -14.68 12.56
N ARG A 88 11.27 -15.39 13.32
CA ARG A 88 11.07 -16.84 13.14
C ARG A 88 9.83 -17.07 12.28
N ILE A 89 10.04 -17.55 11.05
CA ILE A 89 8.97 -18.02 10.18
C ILE A 89 8.67 -19.46 10.58
N SER A 90 7.47 -19.73 11.12
CA SER A 90 7.14 -21.03 11.70
C SER A 90 6.68 -22.06 10.67
N THR A 91 5.89 -21.61 9.69
CA THR A 91 5.36 -22.44 8.61
C THR A 91 5.22 -21.58 7.36
N VAL A 92 5.70 -22.07 6.23
CA VAL A 92 5.40 -21.51 4.90
C VAL A 92 4.54 -22.55 4.22
N ASP A 93 3.31 -22.19 3.85
CA ASP A 93 2.51 -23.10 3.05
C ASP A 93 3.24 -23.28 1.72
N SER A 94 3.69 -24.50 1.45
CA SER A 94 4.14 -24.89 0.13
C SER A 94 2.94 -24.76 -0.79
N CYS A 95 2.84 -23.67 -1.55
CA CYS A 95 1.84 -23.55 -2.59
C CYS A 95 2.00 -24.78 -3.50
N CYS A 96 0.99 -25.64 -3.53
CA CYS A 96 0.87 -26.68 -4.54
C CYS A 96 0.83 -25.98 -5.90
N LEU A 97 1.92 -26.08 -6.66
CA LEU A 97 1.98 -25.76 -8.09
C LEU A 97 1.14 -26.78 -8.84
N ASN A 98 -0.18 -26.67 -8.75
CA ASN A 98 -1.15 -27.32 -9.62
C ASN A 98 -2.13 -26.24 -10.12
N CYS A 99 -1.63 -25.39 -11.01
CA CYS A 99 -2.40 -24.56 -11.94
C CYS A 99 -1.71 -24.62 -13.29
#